data_AF-A0AAU6PX17-F1
#
_entry.id   AF-A0AAU6PX17-F1
#
_cell.length_a   1.000
_cell.length_b   1.000
_cell.length_c   1.000
_cell.angle_alpha   90.00
_cell.angle_beta   90.00
_cell.angle_gamma   90.00
#
_symmetry.space_group_name_H-M   'P 1'
#
loop_
_entity.id
_entity.type
_entity.pdbx_description
1 polymer ?
#
loop_
_entity_poly.entity_id
_entity_poly.type
_entity_poly.pdbx_seq_one_letter_code
_entity_poly.pdbx_strand_id
1 'polypeptide(L)'
;MTTPNTPSSSDTPIIKDETIKDETLDYADIQQIIADDFAIMDKQVFGSLNSKVQLVMNVSQHVINAGGKRMRPLITLLCSRLCKDEQSKDAMHLAAITEMLHTATLVHDDVIDESGMRRGRPTANATWDNPTAVLVGDYLIARAFNLLVGFQSLPLLQLFSDGTCDIAEGEVLQLQHQHNPEATETDYMNIIDGKTSRLFMMATAGVAILQDKPEFMQPFSDFGQHFGNAFQIIDDVLDYSGDSEVMGKNLGDDLAEGKPTLPTIVALRLLKQSNAADYDKLRIAVQTGKVEDAASLIKLVQDSGALEYCRNRALEETRLAQQALAQLPDNEYRKGLWQLTQLASSRLA
;
A
#
# COMPACT_ATOMS: atom_id res chain seq x y z
N MET A 1 6.38 -29.86 -68.39
CA MET A 1 5.29 -29.77 -67.39
C MET A 1 5.71 -30.56 -66.18
N THR A 2 6.32 -29.90 -65.19
CA THR A 2 6.53 -30.46 -63.85
C THR A 2 6.83 -29.29 -62.91
N THR A 3 5.89 -29.05 -62.01
CA THR A 3 5.94 -28.08 -60.90
C THR A 3 6.85 -28.59 -59.77
N PRO A 4 7.55 -27.71 -59.03
CA PRO A 4 8.19 -28.05 -57.76
C PRO A 4 7.39 -27.57 -56.52
N ASN A 5 7.80 -28.07 -55.35
CA ASN A 5 7.40 -27.79 -53.95
C ASN A 5 6.27 -28.69 -53.39
N THR A 6 6.52 -29.49 -52.36
CA THR A 6 6.97 -29.11 -51.01
C THR A 6 7.53 -30.31 -50.22
N PRO A 7 8.47 -30.09 -49.27
CA PRO A 7 8.52 -30.87 -48.04
C PRO A 7 8.25 -29.99 -46.81
N SER A 8 7.48 -30.55 -45.90
CA SER A 8 7.09 -30.04 -44.59
C SER A 8 8.31 -29.86 -43.66
N SER A 9 8.44 -28.68 -43.06
CA SER A 9 9.33 -28.41 -41.93
C SER A 9 8.50 -28.29 -40.64
N SER A 10 8.60 -29.27 -39.75
CA SER A 10 8.14 -29.15 -38.36
C SER A 10 9.25 -29.60 -37.44
N ASP A 11 10.26 -28.75 -37.23
CA ASP A 11 11.25 -28.88 -36.18
C ASP A 11 11.31 -27.55 -35.43
N THR A 12 10.45 -27.42 -34.41
CA THR A 12 10.58 -26.36 -33.41
C THR A 12 11.35 -26.96 -32.22
N PRO A 13 12.47 -26.39 -31.78
CA PRO A 13 13.20 -26.94 -30.65
C PRO A 13 12.39 -26.73 -29.37
N ILE A 14 12.05 -27.84 -28.71
CA ILE A 14 11.51 -27.86 -27.35
C ILE A 14 12.62 -27.31 -26.43
N ILE A 15 12.43 -26.08 -25.95
CA ILE A 15 13.24 -25.53 -24.86
C ILE A 15 12.95 -26.39 -23.64
N LYS A 16 13.99 -27.08 -23.16
CA LYS A 16 13.92 -27.88 -21.94
C LYS A 16 13.66 -26.94 -20.78
N ASP A 17 12.63 -27.30 -20.03
CA ASP A 17 12.26 -26.78 -18.73
C ASP A 17 13.44 -27.00 -17.78
N GLU A 18 14.33 -25.99 -17.69
CA GLU A 18 15.30 -25.94 -16.61
C GLU A 18 14.51 -25.56 -15.36
N THR A 19 14.31 -26.54 -14.49
CA THR A 19 13.88 -26.38 -13.10
C THR A 19 14.71 -25.29 -12.43
N ILE A 20 14.19 -24.07 -12.45
CA ILE A 20 14.63 -22.97 -11.59
C ILE A 20 14.38 -23.48 -10.18
N LYS A 21 15.45 -23.62 -9.39
CA LYS A 21 15.33 -23.83 -7.95
C LYS A 21 14.42 -22.73 -7.43
N ASP A 22 13.41 -23.13 -6.67
CA ASP A 22 12.52 -22.26 -5.92
C ASP A 22 13.36 -21.53 -4.85
N GLU A 23 14.14 -20.54 -5.29
CA GLU A 23 14.69 -19.51 -4.42
C GLU A 23 13.48 -18.71 -3.97
N THR A 24 13.04 -18.98 -2.75
CA THR A 24 11.98 -18.24 -2.09
C THR A 24 12.34 -16.75 -2.15
N LEU A 25 11.63 -16.02 -2.99
CA LEU A 25 11.81 -14.59 -3.21
C LEU A 25 11.68 -13.85 -1.88
N ASP A 26 12.76 -13.24 -1.37
CA ASP A 26 12.73 -12.49 -0.12
C ASP A 26 12.62 -10.97 -0.36
N TYR A 27 11.94 -10.27 0.54
CA TYR A 27 11.91 -8.81 0.58
C TYR A 27 13.33 -8.23 0.65
N ALA A 28 14.21 -8.87 1.41
CA ALA A 28 15.59 -8.46 1.58
C ALA A 28 16.37 -8.44 0.25
N ASP A 29 16.12 -9.41 -0.64
CA ASP A 29 16.77 -9.48 -1.94
C ASP A 29 16.40 -8.29 -2.83
N ILE A 30 15.13 -7.88 -2.78
CA ILE A 30 14.64 -6.72 -3.54
C ILE A 30 15.21 -5.43 -2.96
N GLN A 31 15.23 -5.31 -1.63
CA GLN A 31 15.82 -4.15 -0.97
C GLN A 31 17.32 -4.04 -1.28
N GLN A 32 18.01 -5.17 -1.44
CA GLN A 32 19.44 -5.22 -1.74
C GLN A 32 19.79 -4.57 -3.09
N ILE A 33 18.87 -4.57 -4.06
CA ILE A 33 19.02 -3.92 -5.39
C ILE A 33 19.34 -2.42 -5.23
N ILE A 34 18.83 -1.78 -4.18
CA ILE A 34 18.97 -0.34 -3.91
C ILE A 34 19.49 -0.05 -2.50
N ALA A 35 20.23 -0.99 -1.89
CA ALA A 35 20.70 -0.88 -0.50
C ALA A 35 21.49 0.42 -0.22
N ASP A 36 22.37 0.80 -1.15
CA ASP A 36 23.18 2.02 -1.01
C ASP A 36 22.31 3.29 -1.01
N ASP A 37 21.32 3.34 -1.90
CA ASP A 37 20.37 4.45 -2.01
C ASP A 37 19.53 4.56 -0.74
N PHE A 38 19.09 3.41 -0.22
CA PHE A 38 18.30 3.29 0.99
C PHE A 38 19.07 3.78 2.22
N ALA A 39 20.34 3.38 2.37
CA ALA A 39 21.20 3.80 3.47
C ALA A 39 21.49 5.31 3.46
N ILE A 40 21.55 5.93 2.27
CA ILE A 40 21.69 7.39 2.13
C ILE A 40 20.37 8.08 2.50
N MET A 41 19.24 7.57 1.98
CA MET A 41 17.90 8.10 2.24
C MET A 41 17.55 8.07 3.73
N ASP A 42 17.84 6.98 4.45
CA ASP A 42 17.59 6.89 5.91
C ASP A 42 18.34 7.99 6.68
N LYS A 43 19.59 8.26 6.32
CA LYS A 43 20.36 9.38 6.92
C LYS A 43 19.73 10.74 6.62
N GLN A 44 19.18 10.91 5.42
CA GLN A 44 18.52 12.15 4.99
C GLN A 44 17.16 12.35 5.67
N VAL A 45 16.36 11.30 5.90
CA VAL A 45 15.07 11.37 6.62
C VAL A 45 15.30 12.01 7.99
N PHE A 46 16.26 11.48 8.75
CA PHE A 46 16.58 12.02 10.08
C PHE A 46 17.20 13.42 10.00
N GLY A 47 18.09 13.67 9.04
CA GLY A 47 18.70 15.00 8.85
C GLY A 47 17.71 16.08 8.43
N SER A 48 16.61 15.70 7.78
CA SER A 48 15.57 16.63 7.30
C SER A 48 14.60 17.04 8.40
N LEU A 49 14.48 16.25 9.47
CA LEU A 49 13.80 16.65 10.69
C LEU A 49 14.68 17.62 11.47
N ASN A 50 14.29 18.89 11.43
CA ASN A 50 14.99 19.92 12.19
C ASN A 50 13.96 20.90 12.76
N SER A 51 13.50 20.61 13.98
CA SER A 51 12.60 21.46 14.74
C SER A 51 13.36 22.12 15.89
N LYS A 52 13.06 23.40 16.14
CA LYS A 52 13.52 24.11 17.33
C LYS A 52 12.82 23.61 18.61
N VAL A 53 11.76 22.82 18.45
CA VAL A 53 10.97 22.26 19.56
C VAL A 53 11.37 20.80 19.76
N GLN A 54 11.98 20.51 20.91
CA GLN A 54 12.48 19.17 21.24
C GLN A 54 11.37 18.10 21.24
N LEU A 55 10.16 18.46 21.66
CA LEU A 55 9.01 17.54 21.66
C LEU A 55 8.71 17.03 20.24
N VAL A 56 8.69 17.91 19.25
CA VAL A 56 8.47 17.54 17.84
C VAL A 56 9.53 16.55 17.36
N MET A 57 10.80 16.79 17.71
CA MET A 57 11.90 15.90 17.36
C MET A 57 11.72 14.52 18.02
N ASN A 58 11.37 14.48 19.30
CA ASN A 58 11.21 13.23 20.04
C ASN A 58 10.06 12.38 19.48
N VAL A 59 8.90 12.99 19.21
CA VAL A 59 7.74 12.27 18.67
C VAL A 59 8.03 11.81 17.24
N SER A 60 8.59 12.67 16.38
CA SER A 60 8.95 12.29 15.01
C SER A 60 9.93 11.11 14.99
N GLN A 61 10.95 11.15 15.85
CA GLN A 61 11.92 10.07 15.99
C GLN A 61 11.26 8.78 16.50
N HIS A 62 10.34 8.87 17.47
CA HIS A 62 9.60 7.72 18.00
C HIS A 62 8.83 7.00 16.90
N VAL A 63 8.05 7.74 16.11
CA VAL A 63 7.20 7.16 15.06
C VAL A 63 8.06 6.59 13.92
N ILE A 64 9.08 7.32 13.46
CA ILE A 64 9.98 6.84 12.40
C ILE A 64 10.78 5.61 12.87
N ASN A 65 11.21 5.58 14.13
CA ASN A 65 11.94 4.43 14.68
C ASN A 65 11.05 3.24 15.01
N ALA A 66 9.72 3.38 15.03
CA ALA A 66 8.79 2.27 15.23
C ALA A 66 8.87 1.21 14.11
N GLY A 67 9.69 1.47 13.09
CA GLY A 67 10.09 0.51 12.06
C GLY A 67 9.15 0.57 10.88
N GLY A 68 8.92 -0.58 10.24
CA GLY A 68 8.10 -0.72 9.04
C GLY A 68 8.90 -1.23 7.86
N LYS A 69 8.20 -1.80 6.88
CA LYS A 69 8.83 -2.35 5.68
C LYS A 69 9.41 -1.26 4.77
N ARG A 70 8.99 0.01 4.91
CA ARG A 70 9.43 1.13 4.05
C ARG A 70 9.21 0.89 2.54
N MET A 71 8.08 0.26 2.22
CA MET A 71 7.69 -0.08 0.85
C MET A 71 7.63 1.11 -0.09
N ARG A 72 7.12 2.25 0.39
CA ARG A 72 6.94 3.47 -0.41
C ARG A 72 8.29 4.04 -0.85
N PRO A 73 9.26 4.29 0.05
CA PRO A 73 10.63 4.64 -0.34
C PRO A 73 11.31 3.64 -1.27
N LEU A 74 11.17 2.34 -1.00
CA LEU A 74 11.74 1.28 -1.84
C LEU A 74 11.24 1.41 -3.28
N ILE A 75 9.93 1.54 -3.47
CA ILE A 75 9.31 1.70 -4.78
C ILE A 75 9.77 3.00 -5.46
N THR A 76 9.83 4.13 -4.74
CA THR A 76 10.35 5.39 -5.30
C THR A 76 11.77 5.23 -5.83
N LEU A 77 12.66 4.60 -5.05
CA LEU A 77 14.06 4.41 -5.42
C LEU A 77 14.21 3.43 -6.59
N LEU A 78 13.46 2.32 -6.60
CA LEU A 78 13.43 1.40 -7.73
C LEU A 78 12.94 2.09 -9.02
N CYS A 79 11.88 2.89 -8.95
CA CYS A 79 11.41 3.69 -10.10
C CYS A 79 12.50 4.67 -10.58
N SER A 80 13.20 5.33 -9.66
CA SER A 80 14.27 6.28 -10.00
C SER A 80 15.43 5.61 -10.72
N ARG A 81 15.84 4.45 -10.22
CA ARG A 81 16.89 3.63 -10.82
C ARG A 81 16.45 2.99 -12.15
N LEU A 82 15.17 2.65 -12.27
CA LEU A 82 14.59 2.16 -13.53
C LEU A 82 14.70 3.22 -14.63
N CYS A 83 14.42 4.48 -14.33
CA CYS A 83 14.55 5.57 -15.29
C CYS A 83 15.98 5.81 -15.75
N LYS A 84 16.92 5.76 -14.79
CA LYS A 84 18.36 5.99 -14.97
C LYS A 84 19.09 5.14 -13.94
N ASP A 85 19.98 4.25 -14.39
CA ASP A 85 20.77 3.37 -13.54
C ASP A 85 21.89 4.14 -12.79
N GLU A 86 21.49 5.15 -12.03
CA GLU A 86 22.35 6.06 -11.30
C GLU A 86 21.63 6.54 -10.04
N GLN A 87 22.39 6.77 -8.97
CA GLN A 87 21.85 7.35 -7.75
C GLN A 87 21.34 8.77 -7.99
N SER A 88 20.10 9.02 -7.56
CA SER A 88 19.53 10.37 -7.57
C SER A 88 19.30 10.87 -6.15
N LYS A 89 20.04 11.92 -5.78
CA LYS A 89 19.80 12.62 -4.50
C LYS A 89 18.37 13.16 -4.40
N ASP A 90 17.82 13.64 -5.52
CA ASP A 90 16.47 14.16 -5.56
C ASP A 90 15.43 13.05 -5.36
N ALA A 91 15.65 11.86 -5.92
CA ALA A 91 14.79 10.71 -5.65
C ALA A 91 14.88 10.21 -4.22
N MET A 92 16.07 10.23 -3.60
CA MET A 92 16.23 9.92 -2.17
C MET A 92 15.49 10.92 -1.28
N HIS A 93 15.55 12.22 -1.61
CA HIS A 93 14.75 13.24 -0.93
C HIS A 93 13.25 13.02 -1.14
N LEU A 94 12.81 12.68 -2.36
CA LEU A 94 11.40 12.37 -2.63
C LEU A 94 10.93 11.15 -1.84
N ALA A 95 11.72 10.08 -1.81
CA ALA A 95 11.43 8.87 -1.03
C ALA A 95 11.29 9.19 0.47
N ALA A 96 12.19 10.02 1.01
CA ALA A 96 12.12 10.51 2.38
C ALA A 96 10.85 11.33 2.65
N ILE A 97 10.46 12.21 1.72
CA ILE A 97 9.23 13.02 1.80
C ILE A 97 7.99 12.13 1.77
N THR A 98 7.94 11.13 0.89
CA THR A 98 6.84 10.17 0.81
C THR A 98 6.69 9.39 2.13
N GLU A 99 7.79 8.94 2.73
CA GLU A 99 7.74 8.27 4.03
C GLU A 99 7.34 9.21 5.17
N MET A 100 7.75 10.48 5.11
CA MET A 100 7.35 11.51 6.06
C MET A 100 5.83 11.76 6.01
N LEU A 101 5.26 11.85 4.81
CA LEU A 101 3.81 11.96 4.62
C LEU A 101 3.09 10.71 5.13
N HIS A 102 3.56 9.52 4.78
CA HIS A 102 3.00 8.26 5.31
C HIS A 102 3.06 8.21 6.84
N THR A 103 4.18 8.64 7.42
CA THR A 103 4.36 8.70 8.88
C THR A 103 3.35 9.65 9.51
N ALA A 104 3.09 10.80 8.88
CA ALA A 104 2.10 11.75 9.36
C ALA A 104 0.68 11.16 9.35
N THR A 105 0.28 10.47 8.27
CA THR A 105 -1.04 9.83 8.21
C THR A 105 -1.19 8.78 9.30
N LEU A 106 -0.16 7.95 9.55
CA LEU A 106 -0.20 6.95 10.63
C LEU A 106 -0.40 7.56 12.02
N VAL A 107 0.21 8.72 12.29
CA VAL A 107 0.06 9.41 13.58
C VAL A 107 -1.37 9.95 13.75
N HIS A 108 -1.96 10.48 12.68
CA HIS A 108 -3.35 10.94 12.70
C HIS A 108 -4.32 9.76 12.81
N ASP A 109 -4.10 8.68 12.05
CA ASP A 109 -4.90 7.45 12.11
C ASP A 109 -4.89 6.86 13.53
N ASP A 110 -3.73 6.80 14.19
CA ASP A 110 -3.64 6.29 15.57
C ASP A 110 -4.49 7.09 16.58
N VAL A 111 -4.69 8.39 16.32
CA VAL A 111 -5.57 9.25 17.12
C VAL A 111 -7.04 9.00 16.78
N ILE A 112 -7.37 8.87 15.49
CA ILE A 112 -8.74 8.64 15.00
C ILE A 112 -9.26 7.28 15.46
N ASP A 113 -8.43 6.24 15.31
CA ASP A 113 -8.75 4.86 15.66
C ASP A 113 -8.55 4.56 17.17
N GLU A 114 -8.20 5.56 17.99
CA GLU A 114 -7.88 5.41 19.43
C GLU A 114 -6.86 4.28 19.74
N SER A 115 -5.93 4.04 18.81
CA SER A 115 -4.98 2.93 18.89
C SER A 115 -3.95 3.14 20.00
N GLY A 116 -3.76 2.15 20.87
CA GLY A 116 -2.77 2.18 21.94
C GLY A 116 -1.39 1.63 21.58
N MET A 117 -1.31 0.78 20.55
CA MET A 117 -0.09 0.08 20.14
C MET A 117 0.03 0.02 18.61
N ARG A 118 1.26 0.17 18.09
CA ARG A 118 1.60 -0.03 16.68
C ARG A 118 2.97 -0.70 16.57
N ARG A 119 3.05 -1.80 15.81
CA ARG A 119 4.29 -2.58 15.60
C ARG A 119 5.00 -2.96 16.92
N GLY A 120 4.21 -3.36 17.91
CA GLY A 120 4.71 -3.75 19.24
C GLY A 120 5.23 -2.61 20.12
N ARG A 121 4.99 -1.35 19.74
CA ARG A 121 5.35 -0.16 20.54
C ARG A 121 4.12 0.71 20.83
N PRO A 122 4.11 1.46 21.95
CA PRO A 122 3.06 2.44 22.19
C PRO A 122 2.97 3.48 21.07
N THR A 123 1.76 3.82 20.67
CA THR A 123 1.49 4.89 19.69
C THR A 123 1.88 6.26 20.24
N ALA A 124 1.98 7.27 19.37
CA ALA A 124 2.34 8.62 19.78
C ALA A 124 1.30 9.23 20.74
N ASN A 125 0.01 9.00 20.48
CA ASN A 125 -1.08 9.44 21.34
C ASN A 125 -1.11 8.71 22.70
N ALA A 126 -0.78 7.42 22.74
CA ALA A 126 -0.67 6.67 23.99
C ALA A 126 0.55 7.09 24.84
N THR A 127 1.64 7.51 24.18
CA THR A 127 2.88 7.91 24.87
C THR A 127 2.82 9.33 25.39
N TRP A 128 2.20 10.25 24.64
CA TRP A 128 2.09 11.67 24.99
C TRP A 128 0.63 12.05 25.26
N ASP A 129 -0.11 12.39 24.21
CA ASP A 129 -1.55 12.65 24.22
C ASP A 129 -2.04 12.89 22.77
N ASN A 130 -3.37 12.92 22.57
CA ASN A 130 -3.96 13.21 21.25
C ASN A 130 -3.51 14.57 20.68
N PRO A 131 -3.54 15.69 21.42
CA PRO A 131 -3.11 16.99 20.89
C PRO A 131 -1.66 16.99 20.39
N THR A 132 -0.74 16.35 21.11
CA THR A 132 0.67 16.26 20.72
C THR A 132 0.83 15.44 19.45
N ALA A 133 0.15 14.30 19.34
CA ALA A 133 0.17 13.47 18.15
C ALA A 133 -0.32 14.24 16.92
N VAL A 134 -1.49 14.89 17.01
CA VAL A 134 -2.06 15.69 15.91
C VAL A 134 -1.09 16.78 15.45
N LEU A 135 -0.57 17.59 16.37
CA LEU A 135 0.34 18.70 16.05
C LEU A 135 1.67 18.24 15.43
N VAL A 136 2.15 17.04 15.80
CA VAL A 136 3.35 16.48 15.18
C VAL A 136 3.05 15.94 13.79
N GLY A 137 1.90 15.31 13.57
CA GLY A 137 1.44 14.96 12.22
C GLY A 137 1.34 16.20 11.31
N ASP A 138 0.76 17.30 11.82
CA ASP A 138 0.66 18.57 11.10
C ASP A 138 2.05 19.12 10.74
N TYR A 139 2.99 19.06 11.68
CA TYR A 139 4.38 19.46 11.43
C TYR A 139 5.05 18.61 10.36
N LEU A 140 4.86 17.29 10.37
CA LEU A 140 5.44 16.39 9.36
C LEU A 140 4.89 16.69 7.96
N ILE A 141 3.58 16.93 7.82
CA ILE A 141 2.97 17.35 6.55
C ILE A 141 3.57 18.70 6.11
N ALA A 142 3.55 19.71 6.98
CA ALA A 142 4.10 21.03 6.65
C ALA A 142 5.59 20.97 6.27
N ARG A 143 6.36 20.10 6.94
CA ARG A 143 7.78 19.90 6.65
C ARG A 143 7.99 19.18 5.32
N ALA A 144 7.18 18.18 5.00
CA ALA A 144 7.20 17.51 3.71
C ALA A 144 6.98 18.51 2.56
N PHE A 145 5.96 19.38 2.66
CA PHE A 145 5.73 20.44 1.67
C PHE A 145 6.84 21.48 1.62
N ASN A 146 7.41 21.84 2.77
CA ASN A 146 8.58 22.73 2.81
C ASN A 146 9.79 22.14 2.06
N LEU A 147 10.00 20.83 2.15
CA LEU A 147 11.05 20.13 1.39
C LEU A 147 10.70 20.02 -0.10
N LEU A 148 9.43 19.77 -0.44
CA LEU A 148 8.94 19.73 -1.83
C LEU A 148 9.21 21.05 -2.58
N VAL A 149 9.05 22.19 -1.91
CA VAL A 149 9.39 23.51 -2.48
C VAL A 149 10.86 23.58 -2.91
N GLY A 150 11.76 22.86 -2.23
CA GLY A 150 13.18 22.80 -2.56
C GLY A 150 13.48 22.26 -3.96
N PHE A 151 12.61 21.40 -4.52
CA PHE A 151 12.75 20.93 -5.90
C PHE A 151 12.43 21.99 -6.95
N GLN A 152 11.79 23.10 -6.56
CA GLN A 152 11.37 24.18 -7.47
C GLN A 152 10.54 23.67 -8.67
N SER A 153 9.78 22.58 -8.46
CA SER A 153 8.93 21.95 -9.48
C SER A 153 7.46 22.14 -9.11
N LEU A 154 6.79 23.07 -9.80
CA LEU A 154 5.34 23.27 -9.62
C LEU A 154 4.52 22.00 -9.96
N PRO A 155 4.83 21.23 -11.03
CA PRO A 155 4.11 19.98 -11.29
C PRO A 155 4.23 18.97 -10.15
N LEU A 156 5.41 18.85 -9.53
CA LEU A 156 5.61 17.95 -8.39
C LEU A 156 4.85 18.43 -7.15
N LEU A 157 4.91 19.74 -6.87
CA LEU A 157 4.17 20.34 -5.76
C LEU A 157 2.66 20.16 -5.93
N GLN A 158 2.15 20.31 -7.16
CA GLN A 158 0.74 20.10 -7.49
C GLN A 158 0.34 18.64 -7.27
N LEU A 159 1.11 17.68 -7.80
CA LEU A 159 0.86 16.24 -7.61
C LEU A 159 0.74 15.87 -6.12
N PHE A 160 1.66 16.38 -5.29
CA PHE A 160 1.65 16.07 -3.87
C PHE A 160 0.58 16.85 -3.09
N SER A 161 0.28 18.08 -3.49
CA SER A 161 -0.82 18.87 -2.91
C SER A 161 -2.16 18.19 -3.14
N ASP A 162 -2.49 17.89 -4.40
CA ASP A 162 -3.75 17.25 -4.76
C ASP A 162 -3.85 15.86 -4.12
N GLY A 163 -2.79 15.06 -4.22
CA GLY A 163 -2.78 13.72 -3.64
C GLY A 163 -2.88 13.71 -2.11
N THR A 164 -2.37 14.72 -1.41
CA THR A 164 -2.55 14.83 0.05
C THR A 164 -3.99 15.20 0.41
N CYS A 165 -4.66 16.03 -0.40
CA CYS A 165 -6.10 16.28 -0.26
C CYS A 165 -6.89 14.98 -0.47
N ASP A 166 -6.61 14.25 -1.55
CA ASP A 166 -7.26 12.97 -1.86
C ASP A 166 -7.12 11.94 -0.72
N ILE A 167 -5.95 11.88 -0.06
CA ILE A 167 -5.72 11.02 1.11
C ILE A 167 -6.64 11.42 2.27
N ALA A 168 -6.70 12.71 2.60
CA ALA A 168 -7.57 13.20 3.67
C ALA A 168 -9.05 12.98 3.34
N GLU A 169 -9.46 13.19 2.08
CA GLU A 169 -10.82 12.91 1.62
C GLU A 169 -11.15 11.42 1.70
N GLY A 170 -10.19 10.54 1.36
CA GLY A 170 -10.32 9.09 1.51
C GLY A 170 -10.54 8.66 2.96
N GLU A 171 -9.84 9.28 3.91
CA GLU A 171 -10.03 9.03 5.35
C GLU A 171 -11.42 9.46 5.82
N VAL A 172 -11.86 10.65 5.40
CA VAL A 172 -13.20 11.16 5.71
C VAL A 172 -14.28 10.27 5.10
N LEU A 173 -14.08 9.78 3.87
CA LEU A 173 -15.00 8.87 3.21
C LEU A 173 -15.11 7.54 3.97
N GLN A 174 -13.98 7.00 4.46
CA GLN A 174 -14.00 5.82 5.32
C GLN A 174 -14.84 6.05 6.59
N LEU A 175 -14.65 7.20 7.25
CA LEU A 175 -15.43 7.58 8.43
C LEU A 175 -16.92 7.72 8.12
N GLN A 176 -17.30 8.26 6.95
CA GLN A 176 -18.70 8.38 6.53
C GLN A 176 -19.37 7.01 6.30
N HIS A 177 -18.59 6.03 5.83
CA HIS A 177 -19.07 4.65 5.61
C HIS A 177 -18.87 3.75 6.84
N GLN A 178 -18.31 4.25 7.94
CA GLN A 178 -18.18 3.50 9.18
C GLN A 178 -19.57 3.07 9.67
N HIS A 179 -19.69 1.81 10.07
CA HIS A 179 -20.94 1.17 10.48
C HIS A 179 -22.05 1.14 9.42
N ASN A 180 -21.73 1.35 8.14
CA ASN A 180 -22.70 1.28 7.04
C ASN A 180 -22.70 -0.13 6.39
N PRO A 181 -23.69 -1.00 6.66
CA PRO A 181 -23.75 -2.33 6.06
C PRO A 181 -24.19 -2.34 4.59
N GLU A 182 -24.62 -1.19 4.05
CA GLU A 182 -24.98 -1.06 2.64
C GLU A 182 -23.84 -0.42 1.82
N ALA A 183 -22.65 -0.25 2.41
CA ALA A 183 -21.44 0.14 1.68
C ALA A 183 -21.18 -0.82 0.52
N THR A 184 -20.82 -0.27 -0.63
CA THR A 184 -20.60 -1.02 -1.87
C THR A 184 -19.12 -1.26 -2.13
N GLU A 185 -18.81 -2.20 -3.03
CA GLU A 185 -17.43 -2.39 -3.50
C GLU A 185 -16.87 -1.11 -4.14
N THR A 186 -17.71 -0.32 -4.83
CA THR A 186 -17.28 0.98 -5.37
C THR A 186 -16.87 1.96 -4.27
N ASP A 187 -17.65 2.03 -3.18
CA ASP A 187 -17.31 2.90 -2.04
C ASP A 187 -15.98 2.47 -1.42
N TYR A 188 -15.79 1.17 -1.23
CA TYR A 188 -14.53 0.60 -0.75
C TYR A 188 -13.35 0.93 -1.67
N MET A 189 -13.50 0.72 -2.98
CA MET A 189 -12.44 1.02 -3.94
C MET A 189 -12.06 2.50 -3.89
N ASN A 190 -13.04 3.41 -3.83
CA ASN A 190 -12.79 4.85 -3.69
C ASN A 190 -12.02 5.18 -2.39
N ILE A 191 -12.36 4.52 -1.28
CA ILE A 191 -11.68 4.71 0.01
C ILE A 191 -10.21 4.30 -0.11
N ILE A 192 -9.92 3.08 -0.57
CA ILE A 192 -8.52 2.59 -0.62
C ILE A 192 -7.70 3.31 -1.70
N ASP A 193 -8.36 3.73 -2.78
CA ASP A 193 -7.75 4.52 -3.85
C ASP A 193 -7.20 5.83 -3.31
N GLY A 194 -7.98 6.54 -2.48
CA GLY A 194 -7.59 7.80 -1.84
C GLY A 194 -6.64 7.60 -0.65
N LYS A 195 -6.98 6.71 0.28
CA LYS A 195 -6.26 6.55 1.56
C LYS A 195 -4.89 5.87 1.39
N THR A 196 -4.82 4.78 0.64
CA THR A 196 -3.63 3.92 0.61
C THR A 196 -2.86 4.05 -0.70
N SER A 197 -3.57 3.91 -1.81
CA SER A 197 -2.98 3.77 -3.14
C SER A 197 -2.49 5.10 -3.71
N ARG A 198 -3.16 6.19 -3.37
CA ARG A 198 -2.78 7.53 -3.82
C ARG A 198 -1.33 7.88 -3.49
N LEU A 199 -0.86 7.53 -2.28
CA LEU A 199 0.52 7.83 -1.88
C LEU A 199 1.54 6.97 -2.65
N PHE A 200 1.22 5.73 -3.01
CA PHE A 200 2.06 4.93 -3.90
C PHE A 200 2.11 5.52 -5.31
N MET A 201 0.97 5.94 -5.85
CA MET A 201 0.87 6.63 -7.14
C MET A 201 1.69 7.93 -7.16
N MET A 202 1.55 8.78 -6.14
CA MET A 202 2.36 10.01 -6.01
C MET A 202 3.86 9.71 -5.96
N ALA A 203 4.24 8.64 -5.25
CA ALA A 203 5.63 8.24 -5.07
C ALA A 203 6.28 7.80 -6.39
N THR A 204 5.56 7.07 -7.25
CA THR A 204 6.04 6.60 -8.54
C THR A 204 5.96 7.71 -9.60
N ALA A 205 4.81 8.38 -9.72
CA ALA A 205 4.61 9.48 -10.67
C ALA A 205 5.51 10.69 -10.37
N GLY A 206 5.80 10.96 -9.10
CA GLY A 206 6.74 12.01 -8.70
C GLY A 206 8.16 11.78 -9.24
N VAL A 207 8.59 10.53 -9.39
CA VAL A 207 9.88 10.19 -10.02
C VAL A 207 9.87 10.54 -11.51
N ALA A 208 8.77 10.24 -12.22
CA ALA A 208 8.64 10.60 -13.64
C ALA A 208 8.79 12.11 -13.84
N ILE A 209 8.18 12.91 -12.96
CA ILE A 209 8.30 14.38 -12.98
C ILE A 209 9.74 14.81 -12.68
N LEU A 210 10.36 14.29 -11.61
CA LEU A 210 11.70 14.69 -11.17
C LEU A 210 12.80 14.38 -12.18
N GLN A 211 12.68 13.26 -12.89
CA GLN A 211 13.70 12.82 -13.83
C GLN A 211 13.40 13.16 -15.30
N ASP A 212 12.36 13.97 -15.53
CA ASP A 212 11.91 14.44 -16.84
C ASP A 212 11.59 13.27 -17.80
N LYS A 213 10.70 12.39 -17.33
CA LYS A 213 10.24 11.18 -18.01
C LYS A 213 8.72 11.20 -18.25
N PRO A 214 8.20 12.10 -19.09
CA PRO A 214 6.76 12.17 -19.37
C PRO A 214 6.20 10.86 -19.93
N GLU A 215 7.00 10.09 -20.68
CA GLU A 215 6.62 8.77 -21.20
C GLU A 215 6.37 7.73 -20.10
N PHE A 216 6.90 7.93 -18.89
CA PHE A 216 6.71 7.04 -17.75
C PHE A 216 5.61 7.50 -16.80
N MET A 217 5.04 8.69 -17.00
CA MET A 217 4.03 9.25 -16.10
C MET A 217 2.82 8.33 -15.94
N GLN A 218 2.23 7.86 -17.05
CA GLN A 218 1.06 6.97 -16.98
C GLN A 218 1.42 5.58 -16.45
N PRO A 219 2.45 4.87 -16.96
CA PRO A 219 2.82 3.56 -16.42
C PRO A 219 3.19 3.58 -14.94
N PHE A 220 3.89 4.62 -14.45
CA PHE A 220 4.18 4.76 -13.03
C PHE A 220 2.95 5.05 -12.20
N SER A 221 2.04 5.91 -12.69
CA SER A 221 0.79 6.20 -11.99
C SER A 221 -0.07 4.95 -11.85
N ASP A 222 -0.27 4.23 -12.95
CA ASP A 222 -1.05 2.98 -12.98
C ASP A 222 -0.42 1.91 -12.09
N PHE A 223 0.90 1.72 -12.17
CA PHE A 223 1.60 0.78 -11.31
C PHE A 223 1.41 1.13 -9.82
N GLY A 224 1.65 2.38 -9.43
CA GLY A 224 1.53 2.80 -8.03
C GLY A 224 0.10 2.65 -7.49
N GLN A 225 -0.90 3.02 -8.29
CA GLN A 225 -2.30 2.91 -7.91
C GLN A 225 -2.72 1.44 -7.74
N HIS A 226 -2.50 0.61 -8.76
CA HIS A 226 -2.89 -0.81 -8.72
C HIS A 226 -2.10 -1.62 -7.69
N PHE A 227 -0.81 -1.31 -7.50
CA PHE A 227 -0.02 -1.92 -6.43
C PHE A 227 -0.59 -1.58 -5.05
N GLY A 228 -0.93 -0.31 -4.82
CA GLY A 228 -1.56 0.12 -3.57
C GLY A 228 -2.90 -0.57 -3.31
N ASN A 229 -3.73 -0.71 -4.36
CA ASN A 229 -5.03 -1.36 -4.24
C ASN A 229 -4.88 -2.84 -3.89
N ALA A 230 -4.01 -3.55 -4.63
CA ALA A 230 -3.69 -4.94 -4.32
C ALA A 230 -3.17 -5.07 -2.88
N PHE A 231 -2.25 -4.19 -2.47
CA PHE A 231 -1.66 -4.20 -1.13
C PHE A 231 -2.71 -4.05 -0.03
N GLN A 232 -3.65 -3.11 -0.18
CA GLN A 232 -4.71 -2.90 0.81
C GLN A 232 -5.70 -4.06 0.84
N ILE A 233 -6.15 -4.56 -0.32
CA ILE A 233 -7.07 -5.70 -0.36
C ILE A 233 -6.43 -6.95 0.27
N ILE A 234 -5.12 -7.15 0.07
CA ILE A 234 -4.38 -8.24 0.70
C ILE A 234 -4.35 -8.08 2.22
N ASP A 235 -4.03 -6.89 2.72
CA ASP A 235 -4.01 -6.62 4.16
C ASP A 235 -5.41 -6.82 4.78
N ASP A 236 -6.49 -6.40 4.11
CA ASP A 236 -7.86 -6.60 4.58
C ASP A 236 -8.27 -8.09 4.58
N VAL A 237 -7.86 -8.88 3.59
CA VAL A 237 -8.12 -10.34 3.58
C VAL A 237 -7.41 -11.04 4.74
N LEU A 238 -6.21 -10.55 5.04
CA LEU A 238 -5.34 -11.06 6.07
C LEU A 238 -5.89 -10.78 7.47
N ASP A 239 -6.62 -9.68 7.68
CA ASP A 239 -7.34 -9.39 8.94
C ASP A 239 -8.37 -10.48 9.32
N TYR A 240 -8.83 -11.28 8.34
CA TYR A 240 -9.80 -12.38 8.55
C TYR A 240 -9.20 -13.78 8.41
N SER A 241 -7.95 -13.92 7.94
CA SER A 241 -7.35 -15.25 7.65
C SER A 241 -5.94 -15.44 8.19
N GLY A 242 -5.37 -14.41 8.79
CA GLY A 242 -4.03 -14.38 9.34
C GLY A 242 -3.83 -15.17 10.62
N ASP A 243 -2.57 -15.37 10.96
CA ASP A 243 -2.17 -15.68 12.34
C ASP A 243 -2.02 -14.36 13.11
N SER A 244 -2.79 -14.20 14.20
CA SER A 244 -2.77 -13.02 15.05
C SER A 244 -1.37 -12.67 15.56
N GLU A 245 -0.49 -13.65 15.76
CA GLU A 245 0.88 -13.42 16.22
C GLU A 245 1.76 -12.76 15.15
N VAL A 246 1.50 -13.04 13.86
CA VAL A 246 2.28 -12.52 12.73
C VAL A 246 1.81 -11.11 12.33
N MET A 247 0.54 -10.78 12.53
CA MET A 247 -0.03 -9.48 12.15
C MET A 247 0.16 -8.39 13.20
N GLY A 248 0.38 -8.77 14.47
CA GLY A 248 0.54 -7.82 15.57
C GLY A 248 -0.73 -7.01 15.87
N LYS A 249 -1.89 -7.53 15.46
CA LYS A 249 -3.26 -7.04 15.67
C LYS A 249 -4.20 -8.22 15.92
N ASN A 250 -5.36 -8.00 16.54
CA ASN A 250 -6.32 -9.10 16.70
C ASN A 250 -7.07 -9.30 15.39
N LEU A 251 -7.42 -10.55 15.06
CA LEU A 251 -8.24 -10.81 13.87
C LEU A 251 -9.61 -10.14 14.01
N GLY A 252 -10.05 -9.47 12.95
CA GLY A 252 -11.34 -8.79 12.90
C GLY A 252 -11.38 -7.44 13.62
N ASP A 253 -10.23 -6.81 13.87
CA ASP A 253 -10.17 -5.44 14.40
C ASP A 253 -10.97 -4.48 13.49
N ASP A 254 -10.88 -4.64 12.17
CA ASP A 254 -11.64 -3.82 11.22
C ASP A 254 -13.16 -3.99 11.39
N LEU A 255 -13.62 -5.20 11.71
CA LEU A 255 -15.04 -5.46 11.96
C LEU A 255 -15.50 -4.83 13.28
N ALA A 256 -14.66 -4.88 14.32
CA ALA A 256 -14.95 -4.26 15.61
C ALA A 256 -15.02 -2.73 15.51
N GLU A 257 -14.16 -2.13 14.69
CA GLU A 257 -14.15 -0.71 14.37
C GLU A 257 -15.27 -0.32 13.38
N GLY A 258 -16.00 -1.30 12.82
CA GLY A 258 -17.07 -1.06 11.86
C GLY A 258 -16.59 -0.53 10.52
N LYS A 259 -15.33 -0.79 10.16
CA LYS A 259 -14.73 -0.36 8.90
C LYS A 259 -15.38 -1.09 7.71
N PRO A 260 -15.68 -0.38 6.61
CA PRO A 260 -16.34 -0.95 5.44
C PRO A 260 -15.34 -1.71 4.55
N THR A 261 -14.70 -2.77 5.04
CA THR A 261 -13.71 -3.54 4.27
C THR A 261 -14.35 -4.48 3.25
N LEU A 262 -13.61 -4.81 2.18
CA LEU A 262 -14.12 -5.66 1.11
C LEU A 262 -14.59 -7.05 1.56
N PRO A 263 -13.88 -7.77 2.47
CA PRO A 263 -14.37 -9.03 3.00
C PRO A 263 -15.78 -8.94 3.60
N THR A 264 -16.04 -7.90 4.40
CA THR A 264 -17.34 -7.68 5.05
C THR A 264 -18.42 -7.28 4.05
N ILE A 265 -18.12 -6.36 3.13
CA ILE A 265 -19.05 -5.94 2.07
C ILE A 265 -19.50 -7.12 1.22
N VAL A 266 -18.54 -7.96 0.79
CA VAL A 266 -18.84 -9.12 -0.04
C VAL A 266 -19.57 -10.20 0.74
N ALA A 267 -19.21 -10.45 2.01
CA ALA A 267 -19.90 -11.39 2.86
C ALA A 267 -21.38 -11.00 3.04
N LEU A 268 -21.66 -9.73 3.35
CA LEU A 268 -23.03 -9.21 3.45
C LEU A 268 -23.80 -9.42 2.14
N ARG A 269 -23.20 -9.10 0.99
CA ARG A 269 -23.82 -9.29 -0.33
C ARG A 269 -24.18 -10.75 -0.59
N LEU A 270 -23.28 -11.69 -0.31
CA LEU A 270 -23.48 -13.12 -0.57
C LEU A 270 -24.49 -13.73 0.41
N LEU A 271 -24.44 -13.37 1.69
CA LEU A 271 -25.37 -13.86 2.71
C LEU A 271 -26.79 -13.34 2.52
N LYS A 272 -26.95 -12.08 2.08
CA LYS A 272 -28.27 -11.50 1.75
C LYS A 272 -29.04 -12.34 0.74
N GLN A 273 -28.34 -13.07 -0.13
CA GLN A 273 -28.92 -13.94 -1.16
C GLN A 273 -29.08 -15.41 -0.71
N SER A 274 -28.26 -15.87 0.24
CA SER A 274 -28.14 -17.31 0.57
C SER A 274 -28.64 -17.68 1.98
N ASN A 275 -28.50 -16.79 2.97
CA ASN A 275 -28.84 -17.07 4.37
C ASN A 275 -29.19 -15.77 5.12
N ALA A 276 -30.49 -15.51 5.26
CA ALA A 276 -31.01 -14.29 5.91
C ALA A 276 -30.62 -14.17 7.39
N ALA A 277 -30.50 -15.28 8.12
CA ALA A 277 -30.17 -15.25 9.55
C ALA A 277 -28.71 -14.83 9.76
N ASP A 278 -27.79 -15.37 8.98
CA ASP A 278 -26.38 -15.00 9.06
C ASP A 278 -26.12 -13.61 8.47
N TYR A 279 -26.87 -13.21 7.44
CA TYR A 279 -26.88 -11.82 6.98
C TYR A 279 -27.29 -10.86 8.10
N ASP A 280 -28.39 -11.11 8.82
CA ASP A 280 -28.86 -10.23 9.89
C ASP A 280 -27.82 -10.14 11.03
N LYS A 281 -27.17 -11.25 11.39
CA LYS A 281 -26.09 -11.25 12.39
C LYS A 281 -24.93 -10.35 11.98
N LEU A 282 -24.38 -10.53 10.78
CA LEU A 282 -23.25 -9.73 10.29
C LEU A 282 -23.65 -8.26 10.11
N ARG A 283 -24.86 -7.99 9.58
CA ARG A 283 -25.38 -6.63 9.42
C ARG A 283 -25.45 -5.89 10.75
N ILE A 284 -25.99 -6.53 11.78
CA ILE A 284 -26.11 -5.94 13.12
C ILE A 284 -24.72 -5.71 13.72
N ALA A 285 -23.78 -6.64 13.55
CA ALA A 285 -22.41 -6.47 14.02
C ALA A 285 -21.75 -5.22 13.40
N VAL A 286 -21.84 -5.06 12.08
CA VAL A 286 -21.32 -3.87 11.37
C VAL A 286 -21.99 -2.59 11.87
N GLN A 287 -23.33 -2.56 11.94
CA GLN A 287 -24.09 -1.37 12.35
C GLN A 287 -23.82 -0.91 13.78
N THR A 288 -23.49 -1.83 14.67
CA THR A 288 -23.37 -1.53 16.10
C THR A 288 -21.93 -1.47 16.58
N GLY A 289 -20.97 -1.99 15.81
CA GLY A 289 -19.60 -2.23 16.26
C GLY A 289 -19.50 -3.24 17.42
N LYS A 290 -20.61 -3.89 17.80
CA LYS A 290 -20.65 -4.82 18.92
C LYS A 290 -20.38 -6.21 18.42
N VAL A 291 -19.16 -6.67 18.70
CA VAL A 291 -18.66 -7.98 18.33
C VAL A 291 -18.64 -8.85 19.58
N GLU A 292 -19.81 -9.31 20.04
CA GLU A 292 -19.91 -10.18 21.24
C GLU A 292 -19.20 -11.53 21.04
N ASP A 293 -19.13 -12.01 19.79
CA ASP A 293 -18.41 -13.21 19.38
C ASP A 293 -17.65 -12.96 18.06
N ALA A 294 -16.45 -12.39 18.18
CA ALA A 294 -15.58 -12.09 17.04
C ALA A 294 -15.23 -13.33 16.23
N ALA A 295 -14.95 -14.44 16.92
CA ALA A 295 -14.58 -15.69 16.28
C ALA A 295 -15.72 -16.23 15.40
N SER A 296 -16.97 -16.16 15.87
CA SER A 296 -18.12 -16.57 15.06
C SER A 296 -18.34 -15.66 13.85
N LEU A 297 -18.11 -14.36 13.97
CA LEU A 297 -18.29 -13.43 12.85
C LEU A 297 -17.19 -13.56 11.80
N ILE A 298 -15.93 -13.74 12.23
CA ILE A 298 -14.81 -14.04 11.34
C ILE A 298 -15.07 -15.34 10.58
N LYS A 299 -15.49 -16.39 11.29
CA LYS A 299 -15.84 -17.67 10.66
C LYS A 299 -16.97 -17.53 9.65
N LEU A 300 -17.97 -16.70 9.96
CA LEU A 300 -19.07 -16.41 9.04
C LEU A 300 -18.58 -15.73 7.76
N VAL A 301 -17.63 -14.78 7.84
CA VAL A 301 -17.00 -14.15 6.65
C VAL A 301 -16.15 -15.15 5.87
N GLN A 302 -15.41 -16.03 6.56
CA GLN A 302 -14.63 -17.10 5.95
C GLN A 302 -15.52 -18.09 5.17
N ASP A 303 -16.61 -18.55 5.79
CA ASP A 303 -17.52 -19.55 5.23
C ASP A 303 -18.43 -18.98 4.13
N SER A 304 -18.58 -17.66 4.01
CA SER A 304 -19.45 -17.03 3.00
C SER A 304 -18.89 -17.06 1.58
N GLY A 305 -17.61 -17.44 1.39
CA GLY A 305 -16.89 -17.31 0.13
C GLY A 305 -16.38 -15.90 -0.19
N ALA A 306 -16.49 -14.96 0.76
CA ALA A 306 -16.05 -13.58 0.54
C ALA A 306 -14.53 -13.46 0.39
N LEU A 307 -13.76 -14.25 1.14
CA LEU A 307 -12.31 -14.21 1.07
C LEU A 307 -11.77 -14.69 -0.29
N GLU A 308 -12.39 -15.67 -0.93
CA GLU A 308 -12.01 -16.12 -2.27
C GLU A 308 -12.24 -15.01 -3.31
N TYR A 309 -13.38 -14.32 -3.22
CA TYR A 309 -13.64 -13.15 -4.07
C TYR A 309 -12.59 -12.06 -3.89
N CYS A 310 -12.26 -11.72 -2.63
CA CYS A 310 -11.27 -10.68 -2.33
C CYS A 310 -9.87 -11.08 -2.81
N ARG A 311 -9.48 -12.37 -2.67
CA ARG A 311 -8.23 -12.91 -3.22
C ARG A 311 -8.17 -12.72 -4.74
N ASN A 312 -9.23 -13.08 -5.46
CA ASN A 312 -9.29 -12.89 -6.91
C ASN A 312 -9.20 -11.41 -7.31
N ARG A 313 -9.87 -10.52 -6.56
CA ARG A 313 -9.81 -9.06 -6.79
C ARG A 313 -8.40 -8.50 -6.56
N ALA A 314 -7.72 -8.91 -5.48
CA ALA A 314 -6.32 -8.53 -5.23
C ALA A 314 -5.37 -9.03 -6.33
N LEU A 315 -5.57 -10.26 -6.82
CA LEU A 315 -4.79 -10.80 -7.94
C LEU A 315 -5.05 -10.06 -9.25
N GLU A 316 -6.26 -9.57 -9.47
CA GLU A 316 -6.58 -8.71 -10.61
C GLU A 316 -5.82 -7.38 -10.55
N GLU A 317 -5.86 -6.68 -9.41
CA GLU A 317 -5.08 -5.44 -9.21
C GLU A 317 -3.57 -5.70 -9.35
N THR A 318 -3.09 -6.84 -8.83
CA THR A 318 -1.68 -7.28 -9.00
C THR A 318 -1.32 -7.42 -10.49
N ARG A 319 -2.20 -8.05 -11.28
CA ARG A 319 -2.00 -8.21 -12.73
C ARG A 319 -2.01 -6.86 -13.46
N LEU A 320 -2.88 -5.93 -13.05
CA LEU A 320 -2.92 -4.58 -13.63
C LEU A 320 -1.63 -3.80 -13.33
N ALA A 321 -1.11 -3.88 -12.10
CA ALA A 321 0.18 -3.30 -11.74
C ALA A 321 1.33 -3.89 -12.59
N GLN A 322 1.34 -5.21 -12.77
CA GLN A 322 2.30 -5.92 -13.62
C GLN A 322 2.22 -5.50 -15.10
N GLN A 323 1.01 -5.27 -15.62
CA GLN A 323 0.80 -4.78 -16.98
C GLN A 323 1.31 -3.35 -17.17
N ALA A 324 1.14 -2.49 -16.16
CA ALA A 324 1.72 -1.16 -16.17
C ALA A 324 3.25 -1.22 -16.22
N LEU A 325 3.88 -2.10 -15.43
CA LEU A 325 5.33 -2.31 -15.47
C LEU A 325 5.82 -2.81 -16.85
N ALA A 326 5.06 -3.65 -17.54
CA ALA A 326 5.45 -4.19 -18.84
C ALA A 326 5.66 -3.11 -19.93
N GLN A 327 5.12 -1.90 -19.72
CA GLN A 327 5.29 -0.74 -20.62
C GLN A 327 6.64 0.00 -20.41
N LEU A 328 7.37 -0.34 -19.35
CA LEU A 328 8.63 0.29 -18.97
C LEU A 328 9.85 -0.50 -19.49
N PRO A 329 11.04 0.13 -19.58
CA PRO A 329 12.26 -0.55 -19.99
C PRO A 329 12.57 -1.82 -19.18
N ASP A 330 13.04 -2.86 -19.85
CA ASP A 330 13.46 -4.10 -19.21
C ASP A 330 14.83 -3.96 -18.55
N ASN A 331 14.84 -3.86 -17.22
CA ASN A 331 16.04 -3.82 -16.41
C ASN A 331 15.80 -4.46 -15.03
N GLU A 332 16.87 -4.57 -14.24
CA GLU A 332 16.82 -5.19 -12.91
C GLU A 332 15.86 -4.49 -11.95
N TYR A 333 15.69 -3.18 -12.09
CA TYR A 333 14.79 -2.38 -11.24
C TYR A 333 13.33 -2.65 -11.56
N ARG A 334 12.97 -2.78 -12.85
CA ARG A 334 11.64 -3.26 -13.27
C ARG A 334 11.38 -4.66 -12.74
N LYS A 335 12.37 -5.55 -12.81
CA LYS A 335 12.28 -6.90 -12.23
C LYS A 335 12.05 -6.85 -10.72
N GLY A 336 12.76 -5.97 -9.99
CA GLY A 336 12.54 -5.75 -8.56
C GLY A 336 11.12 -5.28 -8.23
N LEU A 337 10.58 -4.32 -8.99
CA LEU A 337 9.18 -3.88 -8.86
C LEU A 337 8.19 -5.02 -9.13
N TRP A 338 8.44 -5.83 -10.16
CA TRP A 338 7.64 -7.01 -10.46
C TRP A 338 7.67 -8.03 -9.31
N GLN A 339 8.87 -8.32 -8.79
CA GLN A 339 9.07 -9.21 -7.66
C GLN A 339 8.32 -8.73 -6.41
N LEU A 340 8.23 -7.41 -6.16
CA LEU A 340 7.39 -6.88 -5.08
C LEU A 340 5.91 -7.22 -5.25
N THR A 341 5.39 -7.19 -6.48
CA THR A 341 3.99 -7.57 -6.75
C THR A 341 3.74 -9.05 -6.45
N GLN A 342 4.72 -9.91 -6.74
CA GLN A 342 4.65 -11.35 -6.46
C GLN A 342 4.76 -11.61 -4.96
N LEU A 343 5.69 -10.94 -4.28
CA LEU A 343 5.86 -11.07 -2.83
C LEU A 343 4.60 -10.64 -2.09
N ALA A 344 3.99 -9.52 -2.48
CA ALA A 344 2.75 -9.05 -1.87
C ALA A 344 1.63 -10.09 -2.03
N SER A 345 1.39 -10.56 -3.26
CA SER A 345 0.31 -11.52 -3.56
C SER A 345 0.56 -12.93 -3.01
N SER A 346 1.83 -13.34 -2.80
CA SER A 346 2.16 -14.63 -2.17
C SER A 346 1.65 -14.76 -0.73
N ARG A 347 1.35 -13.65 -0.06
CA ARG A 347 0.72 -13.66 1.27
C ARG A 347 -0.72 -14.17 1.25
N LEU A 348 -1.34 -14.26 0.07
CA LEU A 348 -2.65 -14.87 -0.15
C LEU A 348 -2.56 -16.38 -0.43
N ALA A 349 -1.37 -17.00 -0.37
CA ALA A 349 -1.21 -18.44 -0.60
C ALA A 349 -1.75 -19.29 0.55
#